data_AF-A0A1H0JC74-F1
#
_entry.id   AF-A0A1H0JC74-F1
#
_cell.length_a   1.000
_cell.length_b   1.000
_cell.length_c   1.000
_cell.angle_alpha   90.00
_cell.angle_beta   90.00
_cell.angle_gamma   90.00
#
_symmetry.space_group_name_H-M   'P 1'
#
loop_
_entity.id
_entity.type
_entity.pdbx_description
1 polymer ?
#
loop_
_entity_poly.entity_id
_entity_poly.type
_entity_poly.pdbx_seq_one_letter_code
_entity_poly.pdbx_strand_id
1 'polypeptide(L)'
;MARGGINKAVVQTARLAILARGENPSIDAVRIEMGNTGSKTTIHRYLKELDESETRTTITEAPIDDELGELVARLAQRLKEKAQEPIDLALAQFEQQKAALLAQVQALEEAHGQLQQRFDIQAAALAEESAALQTASTSLQTEQTRNAGLSQACSDYELRINDKDEQIRSLEEKHLHARDALEHYRNAIKEQREQEQRRHEGQLQQVQAELRQAQQSAMVRQDEITQLHRDNERLLIEHRVTARELTALQEQSRKDQARLLKLTEQVSLIDSERTLLQERLRVAALENQSRQEALGEQQQANKTLELELIKAQASVEALRLAAAVAAAPEATPKA
;
A
#
# COMPACT_ATOMS: atom_id res chain seq x y z
N MET A 1 31.44 -184.69 7.91
CA MET A 1 30.09 -184.56 8.49
C MET A 1 29.12 -184.32 7.35
N ALA A 2 28.29 -185.32 7.05
CA ALA A 2 27.27 -185.22 6.02
C ALA A 2 26.06 -184.46 6.55
N ARG A 3 25.33 -183.83 5.61
CA ARG A 3 24.03 -183.15 5.76
C ARG A 3 24.15 -181.66 6.16
N GLY A 4 23.30 -180.76 5.67
CA GLY A 4 22.06 -180.94 4.91
C GLY A 4 22.12 -180.31 3.51
N GLY A 5 21.42 -180.92 2.57
CA GLY A 5 21.15 -180.31 1.28
C GLY A 5 20.38 -179.00 1.44
N ILE A 6 20.70 -178.02 0.63
CA ILE A 6 20.07 -176.69 0.66
C ILE A 6 18.58 -176.83 0.38
N ASN A 7 17.77 -176.16 1.21
CA ASN A 7 16.32 -176.15 1.10
C ASN A 7 15.83 -174.89 0.37
N LYS A 8 14.78 -175.02 -0.45
CA LYS A 8 14.25 -173.94 -1.32
C LYS A 8 13.85 -172.69 -0.53
N ALA A 9 13.32 -172.87 0.68
CA ALA A 9 12.93 -171.77 1.57
C ALA A 9 14.11 -170.86 1.96
N VAL A 10 15.31 -171.44 2.20
CA VAL A 10 16.49 -170.65 2.58
C VAL A 10 16.98 -169.79 1.41
N VAL A 11 16.90 -170.32 0.19
CA VAL A 11 17.21 -169.58 -1.05
C VAL A 11 16.21 -168.44 -1.27
N GLN A 12 14.93 -168.66 -0.95
CA GLN A 12 13.89 -167.63 -1.05
C GLN A 12 14.09 -166.49 -0.03
N THR A 13 14.41 -166.81 1.23
CA THR A 13 14.66 -165.79 2.25
C THR A 13 15.89 -164.94 1.90
N ALA A 14 16.97 -165.58 1.42
CA ALA A 14 18.16 -164.87 0.97
C ALA A 14 17.87 -163.95 -0.25
N ARG A 15 17.06 -164.42 -1.21
CA ARG A 15 16.62 -163.62 -2.36
C ARG A 15 15.79 -162.40 -1.91
N LEU A 16 14.84 -162.57 -1.00
CA LEU A 16 14.01 -161.48 -0.48
C LEU A 16 14.83 -160.45 0.30
N ALA A 17 15.83 -160.89 1.08
CA ALA A 17 16.74 -159.99 1.78
C ALA A 17 17.56 -159.13 0.81
N ILE A 18 18.02 -159.70 -0.31
CA ILE A 18 18.76 -158.96 -1.35
C ILE A 18 17.83 -157.97 -2.08
N LEU A 19 16.62 -158.39 -2.44
CA LEU A 19 15.63 -157.51 -3.07
C LEU A 19 15.19 -156.35 -2.16
N ALA A 20 15.02 -156.60 -0.84
CA ALA A 20 14.70 -155.56 0.13
C ALA A 20 15.83 -154.51 0.29
N ARG A 21 17.07 -154.88 -0.05
CA ARG A 21 18.21 -153.95 -0.14
C ARG A 21 18.31 -153.25 -1.50
N GLY A 22 17.43 -153.57 -2.46
CA GLY A 22 17.39 -152.95 -3.79
C GLY A 22 18.42 -153.48 -4.79
N GLU A 23 19.08 -154.61 -4.50
CA GLU A 23 20.08 -155.22 -5.37
C GLU A 23 19.50 -156.39 -6.17
N ASN A 24 20.07 -156.68 -7.35
CA ASN A 24 19.59 -157.78 -8.20
C ASN A 24 20.08 -159.16 -7.70
N PRO A 25 19.16 -160.11 -7.42
CA PRO A 25 19.51 -161.41 -6.85
C PRO A 25 20.18 -162.33 -7.88
N SER A 26 21.50 -162.23 -8.01
CA SER A 26 22.30 -163.19 -8.79
C SER A 26 22.67 -164.44 -7.96
N ILE A 27 23.02 -165.55 -8.63
CA ILE A 27 23.37 -166.84 -7.97
C ILE A 27 24.46 -166.63 -6.91
N ASP A 28 25.46 -165.81 -7.24
CA ASP A 28 26.60 -165.56 -6.35
C ASP A 28 26.23 -164.64 -5.20
N ALA A 29 25.37 -163.64 -5.41
CA ALA A 29 24.85 -162.79 -4.34
C ALA A 29 24.04 -163.61 -3.32
N VAL A 30 23.14 -164.48 -3.81
CA VAL A 30 22.31 -165.35 -2.97
C VAL A 30 23.18 -166.37 -2.21
N ARG A 31 24.23 -166.88 -2.84
CA ARG A 31 25.17 -167.80 -2.19
C ARG A 31 25.98 -167.12 -1.08
N ILE A 32 26.42 -165.88 -1.29
CA ILE A 32 27.14 -165.10 -0.27
C ILE A 32 26.23 -164.85 0.93
N GLU A 33 24.98 -164.42 0.69
CA GLU A 33 24.01 -164.16 1.76
C GLU A 33 23.68 -165.42 2.58
N MET A 34 23.74 -166.60 1.95
CA MET A 34 23.57 -167.89 2.61
C MET A 34 24.85 -168.44 3.27
N GLY A 35 25.89 -167.62 3.44
CA GLY A 35 27.14 -168.00 4.11
C GLY A 35 28.06 -168.85 3.23
N ASN A 36 28.07 -168.60 1.93
CA ASN A 36 28.88 -169.29 0.91
C ASN A 36 28.58 -170.80 0.75
N THR A 37 27.42 -171.23 1.25
CA THR A 37 26.98 -172.62 1.24
C THR A 37 26.10 -172.93 0.04
N GLY A 38 26.27 -174.12 -0.52
CA GLY A 38 25.50 -174.64 -1.63
C GLY A 38 26.15 -174.55 -3.02
N SER A 39 25.87 -175.56 -3.84
CA SER A 39 26.35 -175.63 -5.22
C SER A 39 25.60 -174.62 -6.09
N LYS A 40 26.32 -173.86 -6.92
CA LYS A 40 25.76 -172.88 -7.86
C LYS A 40 24.60 -173.45 -8.68
N THR A 41 24.70 -174.72 -9.09
CA THR A 41 23.67 -175.42 -9.87
C THR A 41 22.36 -175.62 -9.11
N THR A 42 22.41 -175.92 -7.82
CA THR A 42 21.22 -176.14 -6.99
C THR A 42 20.55 -174.82 -6.61
N ILE A 43 21.34 -173.77 -6.34
CA ILE A 43 20.82 -172.41 -6.10
C ILE A 43 20.17 -171.87 -7.38
N HIS A 44 20.80 -172.03 -8.55
CA HIS A 44 20.22 -171.61 -9.81
C HIS A 44 18.91 -172.35 -10.14
N ARG A 45 18.84 -173.67 -9.86
CA ARG A 45 17.59 -174.42 -10.04
C ARG A 45 16.47 -173.87 -9.17
N TYR A 46 16.73 -173.64 -7.87
CA TYR A 46 15.71 -173.09 -6.97
C TYR A 46 15.37 -171.63 -7.26
N LEU A 47 16.33 -170.80 -7.69
CA LEU A 47 16.06 -169.43 -8.15
C LEU A 47 15.17 -169.45 -9.39
N LYS A 48 15.47 -170.29 -10.38
CA LYS A 48 14.64 -170.44 -11.58
C LYS A 48 13.23 -170.95 -11.25
N GLU A 49 13.12 -171.93 -10.34
CA GLU A 49 11.80 -172.40 -9.89
C GLU A 49 11.05 -171.35 -9.04
N LEU A 50 11.74 -170.41 -8.39
CA LEU A 50 11.13 -169.30 -7.66
C LEU A 50 10.68 -168.20 -8.63
N ASP A 51 11.50 -167.88 -9.63
CA ASP A 51 11.16 -166.95 -10.72
C ASP A 51 9.96 -167.47 -11.54
N GLU A 52 9.92 -168.78 -11.84
CA GLU A 52 8.77 -169.45 -12.49
C GLU A 52 7.52 -169.49 -11.59
N SER A 53 7.66 -169.44 -10.27
CA SER A 53 6.51 -169.32 -9.35
C SER A 53 6.01 -167.87 -9.20
N GLU A 54 6.88 -166.86 -9.30
CA GLU A 54 6.47 -165.44 -9.29
C GLU A 54 5.88 -164.96 -10.61
N THR A 55 6.29 -165.53 -11.75
CA THR A 55 5.61 -165.29 -13.04
C THR A 55 4.25 -165.97 -13.16
N ARG A 56 3.89 -166.88 -12.23
CA ARG A 56 2.53 -167.44 -12.11
C ARG A 56 1.63 -166.64 -11.17
N THR A 57 2.16 -165.71 -10.37
CA THR A 57 1.35 -164.82 -9.51
C THR A 57 0.93 -163.53 -10.24
N THR A 58 1.53 -163.22 -11.39
CA THR A 58 1.24 -162.01 -12.18
C THR A 58 0.37 -162.24 -13.40
N ILE A 59 -0.12 -163.45 -13.64
CA ILE A 59 -1.01 -163.74 -14.76
C ILE A 59 -2.11 -164.70 -14.31
N THR A 60 -3.34 -164.17 -14.35
CA THR A 60 -4.67 -164.79 -14.26
C THR A 60 -5.30 -165.06 -12.89
N GLU A 61 -6.19 -164.14 -12.47
CA GLU A 61 -7.46 -164.47 -11.80
C GLU A 61 -8.52 -163.34 -11.96
N ALA A 62 -9.36 -163.47 -13.01
CA ALA A 62 -10.79 -163.11 -13.11
C ALA A 62 -11.30 -161.62 -13.15
N PRO A 63 -12.44 -161.37 -13.87
CA PRO A 63 -12.94 -160.05 -14.28
C PRO A 63 -13.91 -159.38 -13.27
N ILE A 64 -13.61 -159.41 -11.97
CA ILE A 64 -14.49 -158.83 -10.92
C ILE A 64 -13.89 -157.56 -10.29
N ASP A 65 -12.58 -157.31 -10.46
CA ASP A 65 -11.89 -156.17 -9.86
C ASP A 65 -12.05 -154.85 -10.66
N ASP A 66 -12.25 -154.95 -11.98
CA ASP A 66 -12.53 -153.79 -12.83
C ASP A 66 -13.91 -153.15 -12.52
N GLU A 67 -14.96 -153.94 -12.26
CA GLU A 67 -16.29 -153.40 -11.92
C GLU A 67 -16.30 -152.71 -10.55
N LEU A 68 -15.62 -153.27 -9.55
CA LEU A 68 -15.47 -152.66 -8.23
C LEU A 68 -14.55 -151.43 -8.27
N GLY A 69 -13.46 -151.48 -9.02
CA GLY A 69 -12.59 -150.35 -9.28
C GLY A 69 -13.32 -149.20 -9.99
N GLU A 70 -14.19 -149.51 -10.96
CA GLU A 70 -15.03 -148.54 -11.64
C GLU A 70 -16.11 -147.95 -10.71
N LEU A 71 -16.69 -148.75 -9.82
CA LEU A 71 -17.66 -148.30 -8.82
C LEU A 71 -17.03 -147.40 -7.75
N VAL A 72 -15.83 -147.75 -7.26
CA VAL A 72 -15.06 -146.93 -6.32
C VAL A 72 -14.55 -145.66 -7.00
N ALA A 73 -14.13 -145.73 -8.27
CA ALA A 73 -13.76 -144.55 -9.05
C ALA A 73 -14.97 -143.61 -9.25
N ARG A 74 -16.15 -144.14 -9.60
CA ARG A 74 -17.39 -143.36 -9.69
C ARG A 74 -17.80 -142.78 -8.33
N LEU A 75 -17.64 -143.54 -7.24
CA LEU A 75 -17.95 -143.06 -5.89
C LEU A 75 -16.98 -141.95 -5.46
N ALA A 76 -15.69 -142.11 -5.71
CA ALA A 76 -14.66 -141.10 -5.45
C ALA A 76 -14.86 -139.85 -6.30
N GLN A 77 -15.30 -140.00 -7.55
CA GLN A 77 -15.65 -138.88 -8.43
C GLN A 77 -16.89 -138.15 -7.92
N ARG A 78 -17.93 -138.86 -7.50
CA ARG A 78 -19.13 -138.28 -6.88
C ARG A 78 -18.84 -137.60 -5.53
N LEU A 79 -17.89 -138.12 -4.76
CA LEU A 79 -17.43 -137.52 -3.50
C LEU A 79 -16.60 -136.25 -3.77
N LYS A 80 -15.76 -136.24 -4.81
CA LYS A 80 -15.07 -135.04 -5.28
C LYS A 80 -16.05 -133.97 -5.76
N GLU A 81 -17.02 -134.33 -6.60
CA GLU A 81 -18.07 -133.42 -7.08
C GLU A 81 -18.86 -132.81 -5.92
N LYS A 82 -19.30 -133.64 -4.95
CA LYS A 82 -19.99 -133.15 -3.74
C LYS A 82 -19.12 -132.31 -2.81
N ALA A 83 -17.80 -132.53 -2.79
CA ALA A 83 -16.87 -131.70 -2.04
C ALA A 83 -16.54 -130.40 -2.78
N GLN A 84 -16.62 -130.40 -4.11
CA GLN A 84 -16.40 -129.23 -4.97
C GLN A 84 -17.61 -128.30 -4.99
N GLU A 85 -18.83 -128.82 -4.98
CA GLU A 85 -20.07 -128.03 -4.98
C GLU A 85 -20.16 -126.92 -3.90
N PRO A 86 -19.84 -127.17 -2.61
CA PRO A 86 -19.81 -126.10 -1.60
C PRO A 86 -18.62 -125.14 -1.76
N ILE A 87 -17.50 -125.60 -2.34
CA ILE A 87 -16.34 -124.77 -2.66
C ILE A 87 -16.71 -123.81 -3.79
N ASP A 88 -17.35 -124.30 -4.84
CA ASP A 88 -17.79 -123.50 -5.99
C ASP A 88 -18.85 -122.47 -5.56
N LEU A 89 -19.79 -122.85 -4.69
CA LEU A 89 -20.75 -121.91 -4.10
C LEU A 89 -20.08 -120.83 -3.23
N ALA A 90 -19.10 -121.21 -2.40
CA ALA A 90 -18.36 -120.25 -1.58
C ALA A 90 -17.50 -119.32 -2.43
N LEU A 91 -16.88 -119.82 -3.50
CA LEU A 91 -16.13 -119.03 -4.47
C LEU A 91 -17.06 -118.06 -5.21
N ALA A 92 -18.23 -118.51 -5.67
CA ALA A 92 -19.21 -117.64 -6.33
C ALA A 92 -19.72 -116.53 -5.39
N GLN A 93 -20.02 -116.85 -4.12
CA GLN A 93 -20.41 -115.85 -3.12
C GLN A 93 -19.27 -114.87 -2.82
N PHE A 94 -18.04 -115.36 -2.70
CA PHE A 94 -16.86 -114.52 -2.49
C PHE A 94 -16.60 -113.61 -3.68
N GLU A 95 -16.70 -114.12 -4.91
CA GLU A 95 -16.58 -113.31 -6.12
C GLU A 95 -17.67 -112.24 -6.19
N GLN A 96 -18.91 -112.58 -5.84
CA GLN A 96 -20.01 -111.61 -5.80
C GLN A 96 -19.77 -110.53 -4.74
N GLN A 97 -19.32 -110.90 -3.54
CA GLN A 97 -18.97 -109.94 -2.47
C GLN A 97 -17.79 -109.05 -2.87
N LYS A 98 -16.75 -109.63 -3.48
CA LYS A 98 -15.59 -108.90 -4.00
C LYS A 98 -16.02 -107.92 -5.09
N ALA A 99 -16.88 -108.33 -6.02
CA ALA A 99 -17.42 -107.46 -7.05
C ALA A 99 -18.24 -106.31 -6.47
N ALA A 100 -19.08 -106.58 -5.46
CA ALA A 100 -19.86 -105.55 -4.78
C ALA A 100 -18.97 -104.54 -4.02
N LEU A 101 -17.94 -105.03 -3.32
CA LEU A 101 -16.94 -104.17 -2.64
C LEU A 101 -16.16 -103.32 -3.64
N LEU A 102 -15.69 -103.90 -4.75
CA LEU A 102 -14.99 -103.16 -5.79
C LEU A 102 -15.89 -102.08 -6.41
N ALA A 103 -17.18 -102.38 -6.64
CA ALA A 103 -18.13 -101.39 -7.13
C ALA A 103 -18.36 -100.25 -6.12
N GLN A 104 -18.44 -100.56 -4.82
CA GLN A 104 -18.55 -99.53 -3.77
C GLN A 104 -17.29 -98.67 -3.67
N VAL A 105 -16.09 -99.26 -3.77
CA VAL A 105 -14.83 -98.51 -3.78
C VAL A 105 -14.77 -97.59 -4.99
N GLN A 106 -15.11 -98.08 -6.19
CA GLN A 106 -15.18 -97.26 -7.40
C GLN A 106 -16.16 -96.09 -7.25
N ALA A 107 -17.36 -96.34 -6.73
CA ALA A 107 -18.35 -95.28 -6.51
C ALA A 107 -17.89 -94.22 -5.49
N LEU A 108 -17.19 -94.65 -4.43
CA LEU A 108 -16.61 -93.73 -3.44
C LEU A 108 -15.43 -92.93 -4.01
N GLU A 109 -14.57 -93.55 -4.82
CA GLU A 109 -13.47 -92.88 -5.52
C GLU A 109 -14.00 -91.83 -6.50
N GLU A 110 -15.05 -92.15 -7.26
CA GLU A 110 -15.72 -91.20 -8.15
C GLU A 110 -16.34 -90.03 -7.37
N ALA A 111 -17.06 -90.31 -6.28
CA ALA A 111 -17.66 -89.28 -5.44
C ALA A 111 -16.59 -88.38 -4.78
N HIS A 112 -15.46 -88.97 -4.34
CA HIS A 112 -14.33 -88.24 -3.80
C HIS A 112 -13.68 -87.34 -4.84
N GLY A 113 -13.47 -87.84 -6.05
CA GLY A 113 -12.94 -87.05 -7.17
C GLY A 113 -13.85 -85.88 -7.53
N GLN A 114 -15.17 -86.07 -7.55
CA GLN A 114 -16.14 -84.99 -7.78
C GLN A 114 -16.11 -83.95 -6.65
N LEU A 115 -16.00 -84.38 -5.39
CA LEU A 115 -15.93 -83.46 -4.25
C LEU A 115 -14.62 -82.65 -4.25
N GLN A 116 -13.50 -83.28 -4.58
CA GLN A 116 -12.21 -82.61 -4.76
C GLN A 116 -12.30 -81.56 -5.87
N GLN A 117 -12.85 -81.91 -7.05
CA GLN A 117 -13.04 -80.94 -8.13
C GLN A 117 -13.90 -79.75 -7.70
N ARG A 118 -14.99 -79.98 -6.97
CA ARG A 118 -15.84 -78.89 -6.45
C ARG A 118 -15.10 -78.02 -5.44
N PHE A 119 -14.31 -78.63 -4.56
CA PHE A 119 -13.48 -77.91 -3.60
C PHE A 119 -12.43 -77.05 -4.31
N ASP A 120 -11.76 -77.58 -5.32
CA ASP A 120 -10.76 -76.84 -6.09
C ASP A 120 -11.39 -75.65 -6.84
N ILE A 121 -12.58 -75.82 -7.42
CA ILE A 121 -13.33 -74.73 -8.08
C ILE A 121 -13.71 -73.65 -7.06
N GLN A 122 -14.23 -74.04 -5.89
CA GLN A 122 -14.60 -73.09 -4.83
C GLN A 122 -13.37 -72.36 -4.25
N ALA A 123 -12.26 -73.07 -4.07
CA ALA A 123 -11.01 -72.48 -3.61
C ALA A 123 -10.48 -71.46 -4.62
N ALA A 124 -10.55 -71.76 -5.92
CA ALA A 124 -10.18 -70.84 -6.98
C ALA A 124 -11.08 -69.60 -7.00
N ALA A 125 -12.40 -69.78 -6.92
CA ALA A 125 -13.36 -68.68 -6.88
C ALA A 125 -13.16 -67.77 -5.65
N LEU A 126 -12.92 -68.35 -4.48
CA LEU A 126 -12.64 -67.60 -3.25
C LEU A 126 -11.32 -66.81 -3.36
N ALA A 127 -10.30 -67.41 -3.98
CA ALA A 127 -9.03 -66.71 -4.22
C ALA A 127 -9.23 -65.52 -5.17
N GLU A 128 -10.00 -65.68 -6.25
CA GLU A 128 -10.31 -64.61 -7.20
C GLU A 128 -11.09 -63.46 -6.55
N GLU A 129 -12.16 -63.76 -5.79
CA GLU A 129 -12.92 -62.76 -5.03
C GLU A 129 -12.05 -62.04 -4.00
N SER A 130 -11.15 -62.76 -3.31
CA SER A 130 -10.24 -62.14 -2.35
C SER A 130 -9.25 -61.18 -3.01
N ALA A 131 -8.76 -61.52 -4.21
CA ALA A 131 -7.87 -60.65 -4.99
C ALA A 131 -8.63 -59.42 -5.54
N ALA A 132 -9.87 -59.61 -6.01
CA ALA A 132 -10.74 -58.52 -6.44
C ALA A 132 -11.05 -57.56 -5.29
N LEU A 133 -11.37 -58.08 -4.10
CA LEU A 133 -11.62 -57.28 -2.90
C LEU A 133 -10.37 -56.50 -2.46
N GLN A 134 -9.18 -57.11 -2.47
CA GLN A 134 -7.93 -56.39 -2.18
C GLN A 134 -7.68 -55.27 -3.19
N THR A 135 -7.92 -55.52 -4.48
CA THR A 135 -7.76 -54.51 -5.53
C THR A 135 -8.75 -53.36 -5.36
N ALA A 136 -10.02 -53.67 -5.07
CA ALA A 136 -11.04 -52.65 -4.82
C ALA A 136 -10.73 -51.84 -3.55
N SER A 137 -10.27 -52.48 -2.48
CA SER A 137 -9.90 -51.81 -1.23
C SER A 137 -8.71 -50.86 -1.42
N THR A 138 -7.69 -51.30 -2.14
CA THR A 138 -6.52 -50.46 -2.43
C THR A 138 -6.89 -49.29 -3.34
N SER A 139 -7.69 -49.54 -4.38
CA SER A 139 -8.24 -48.47 -5.23
C SER A 139 -9.07 -47.45 -4.44
N LEU A 140 -9.96 -47.91 -3.56
CA LEU A 140 -10.75 -47.04 -2.70
C LEU A 140 -9.87 -46.19 -1.80
N GLN A 141 -8.83 -46.78 -1.20
CA GLN A 141 -7.88 -46.04 -0.37
C GLN A 141 -7.11 -44.98 -1.17
N THR A 142 -6.71 -45.29 -2.40
CA THR A 142 -6.06 -44.30 -3.28
C THR A 142 -6.98 -43.14 -3.65
N GLU A 143 -8.26 -43.41 -3.92
CA GLU A 143 -9.22 -42.36 -4.22
C GLU A 143 -9.59 -41.53 -2.98
N GLN A 144 -9.65 -42.13 -1.79
CA GLN A 144 -9.86 -41.41 -0.53
C GLN A 144 -8.71 -40.44 -0.23
N THR A 145 -7.46 -40.89 -0.39
CA THR A 145 -6.29 -40.03 -0.19
C THR A 145 -6.22 -38.91 -1.23
N ARG A 146 -6.56 -39.22 -2.50
CA ARG A 146 -6.69 -38.21 -3.55
C ARG A 146 -7.79 -37.19 -3.24
N ASN A 147 -8.96 -37.63 -2.78
CA ASN A 147 -10.08 -36.75 -2.45
C ASN A 147 -9.75 -35.84 -1.26
N ALA A 148 -9.08 -36.38 -0.24
CA ALA A 148 -8.57 -35.59 0.88
C ALA A 148 -7.56 -34.52 0.40
N GLY A 149 -6.64 -34.89 -0.48
CA GLY A 149 -5.68 -33.94 -1.07
C GLY A 149 -6.35 -32.85 -1.91
N LEU A 150 -7.37 -33.19 -2.71
CA LEU A 150 -8.15 -32.21 -3.47
C LEU A 150 -8.94 -31.28 -2.56
N SER A 151 -9.58 -31.81 -1.51
CA SER A 151 -10.34 -31.01 -0.55
C SER A 151 -9.45 -30.02 0.20
N GLN A 152 -8.24 -30.46 0.57
CA GLN A 152 -7.24 -29.56 1.17
C GLN A 152 -6.81 -28.48 0.18
N ALA A 153 -6.50 -28.83 -1.07
CA ALA A 153 -6.12 -27.85 -2.08
C ALA A 153 -7.24 -26.83 -2.34
N CYS A 154 -8.51 -27.25 -2.37
CA CYS A 154 -9.66 -26.34 -2.46
C CYS A 154 -9.69 -25.36 -1.28
N SER A 155 -9.53 -25.85 -0.04
CA SER A 155 -9.48 -25.00 1.16
C SER A 155 -8.31 -24.00 1.10
N ASP A 156 -7.14 -24.44 0.64
CA ASP A 156 -5.96 -23.57 0.51
C ASP A 156 -6.17 -22.48 -0.55
N TYR A 157 -6.82 -22.82 -1.67
CA TYR A 157 -7.19 -21.84 -2.69
C TYR A 157 -8.26 -20.86 -2.20
N GLU A 158 -9.26 -21.31 -1.44
CA GLU A 158 -10.27 -20.43 -0.83
C GLU A 158 -9.62 -19.43 0.12
N LEU A 159 -8.70 -19.87 0.99
CA LEU A 159 -7.92 -18.98 1.86
C LEU A 159 -7.12 -17.96 1.05
N ARG A 160 -6.42 -18.41 0.00
CA ARG A 160 -5.64 -17.51 -0.86
C ARG A 160 -6.52 -16.51 -1.61
N ILE A 161 -7.73 -16.89 -2.03
CA ILE A 161 -8.69 -15.98 -2.66
C ILE A 161 -9.13 -14.93 -1.65
N ASN A 162 -9.51 -15.34 -0.43
CA ASN A 162 -9.92 -14.41 0.62
C ASN A 162 -8.79 -13.40 0.97
N ASP A 163 -7.55 -13.86 1.12
CA ASP A 163 -6.39 -12.99 1.35
C ASP A 163 -6.20 -11.98 0.22
N LYS A 164 -6.45 -12.38 -1.04
CA LYS A 164 -6.34 -11.50 -2.20
C LYS A 164 -7.49 -10.50 -2.25
N ASP A 165 -8.70 -10.91 -1.91
CA ASP A 165 -9.85 -10.01 -1.82
C ASP A 165 -9.66 -8.96 -0.72
N GLU A 166 -9.11 -9.32 0.44
CA GLU A 166 -8.75 -8.37 1.49
C GLU A 166 -7.66 -7.39 1.04
N GLN A 167 -6.64 -7.88 0.32
CA GLN A 167 -5.60 -7.02 -0.26
C GLN A 167 -6.18 -6.05 -1.29
N ILE A 168 -7.10 -6.51 -2.15
CA ILE A 168 -7.79 -5.67 -3.13
C ILE A 168 -8.62 -4.60 -2.41
N ARG A 169 -9.43 -4.97 -1.42
CA ARG A 169 -10.21 -4.00 -0.62
C ARG A 169 -9.33 -2.95 0.04
N SER A 170 -8.22 -3.36 0.65
CA SER A 170 -7.26 -2.43 1.27
C SER A 170 -6.65 -1.46 0.24
N LEU A 171 -6.37 -1.91 -0.98
CA LEU A 171 -5.87 -1.06 -2.05
C LEU A 171 -6.94 -0.09 -2.56
N GLU A 172 -8.18 -0.56 -2.73
CA GLU A 172 -9.32 0.27 -3.12
C GLU A 172 -9.60 1.37 -2.10
N GLU A 173 -9.57 1.06 -0.80
CA GLU A 173 -9.69 2.05 0.28
C GLU A 173 -8.58 3.09 0.22
N LYS A 174 -7.31 2.66 0.03
CA LYS A 174 -6.18 3.59 -0.15
C LYS A 174 -6.35 4.47 -1.38
N HIS A 175 -6.85 3.93 -2.48
CA HIS A 175 -7.14 4.70 -3.70
C HIS A 175 -8.28 5.70 -3.49
N LEU A 176 -9.32 5.31 -2.78
CA LEU A 176 -10.44 6.19 -2.42
C LEU A 176 -9.94 7.35 -1.53
N HIS A 177 -9.17 7.05 -0.49
CA HIS A 177 -8.56 8.09 0.36
C HIS A 177 -7.63 9.03 -0.41
N ALA A 178 -6.81 8.50 -1.33
CA ALA A 178 -5.95 9.33 -2.17
C ALA A 178 -6.77 10.25 -3.10
N ARG A 179 -7.89 9.74 -3.64
CA ARG A 179 -8.82 10.53 -4.45
C ARG A 179 -9.48 11.63 -3.62
N ASP A 180 -10.03 11.30 -2.47
CA ASP A 180 -10.68 12.26 -1.57
C ASP A 180 -9.69 13.35 -1.14
N ALA A 181 -8.46 12.98 -0.80
CA ALA A 181 -7.40 13.94 -0.49
C ALA A 181 -7.14 14.89 -1.66
N LEU A 182 -7.04 14.39 -2.90
CA LEU A 182 -6.87 15.22 -4.09
C LEU A 182 -8.08 16.13 -4.35
N GLU A 183 -9.30 15.66 -4.10
CA GLU A 183 -10.52 16.47 -4.20
C GLU A 183 -10.51 17.60 -3.15
N HIS A 184 -10.13 17.30 -1.90
CA HIS A 184 -9.93 18.31 -0.88
C HIS A 184 -8.85 19.34 -1.26
N TYR A 185 -7.69 18.90 -1.77
CA TYR A 185 -6.65 19.82 -2.25
C TYR A 185 -7.14 20.71 -3.39
N ARG A 186 -7.88 20.15 -4.36
CA ARG A 186 -8.46 20.93 -5.48
C ARG A 186 -9.46 21.97 -4.97
N ASN A 187 -10.33 21.58 -4.05
CA ASN A 187 -11.31 22.48 -3.45
C ASN A 187 -10.62 23.58 -2.63
N ALA A 188 -9.63 23.24 -1.82
CA ALA A 188 -8.86 24.21 -1.04
C ALA A 188 -8.14 25.24 -1.94
N ILE A 189 -7.51 24.80 -3.03
CA ILE A 189 -6.88 25.72 -4.00
C ILE A 189 -7.92 26.61 -4.68
N LYS A 190 -9.08 26.05 -5.04
CA LYS A 190 -10.19 26.82 -5.63
C LYS A 190 -10.69 27.89 -4.66
N GLU A 191 -10.96 27.53 -3.41
CA GLU A 191 -11.37 28.46 -2.36
C GLU A 191 -10.32 29.53 -2.10
N GLN A 192 -9.04 29.17 -2.08
CA GLN A 192 -7.94 30.15 -1.94
C GLN A 192 -7.96 31.16 -3.08
N ARG A 193 -8.05 30.70 -4.33
CA ARG A 193 -8.10 31.59 -5.51
C ARG A 193 -9.34 32.48 -5.49
N GLU A 194 -10.50 31.96 -5.11
CA GLU A 194 -11.72 32.75 -4.97
C GLU A 194 -11.60 33.82 -3.87
N GLN A 195 -10.97 33.50 -2.75
CA GLN A 195 -10.70 34.47 -1.68
C GLN A 195 -9.72 35.56 -2.13
N GLU A 196 -8.63 35.19 -2.80
CA GLU A 196 -7.66 36.13 -3.37
C GLU A 196 -8.34 37.04 -4.41
N GLN A 197 -9.17 36.48 -5.29
CA GLN A 197 -9.93 37.25 -6.27
C GLN A 197 -10.87 38.24 -5.60
N ARG A 198 -11.64 37.84 -4.58
CA ARG A 198 -12.52 38.74 -3.81
C ARG A 198 -11.74 39.86 -3.13
N ARG A 199 -10.55 39.57 -2.59
CA ARG A 199 -9.66 40.58 -1.99
C ARG A 199 -9.17 41.58 -3.04
N HIS A 200 -8.74 41.10 -4.20
CA HIS A 200 -8.29 41.96 -5.30
C HIS A 200 -9.43 42.81 -5.87
N GLU A 201 -10.63 42.25 -6.03
CA GLU A 201 -11.82 43.00 -6.44
C GLU A 201 -12.16 44.10 -5.43
N GLY A 202 -12.06 43.81 -4.13
CA GLY A 202 -12.24 44.81 -3.07
C GLY A 202 -11.19 45.94 -3.13
N GLN A 203 -9.91 45.60 -3.31
CA GLN A 203 -8.82 46.59 -3.49
C GLN A 203 -9.04 47.45 -4.74
N LEU A 204 -9.45 46.84 -5.86
CA LEU A 204 -9.74 47.56 -7.09
C LEU A 204 -10.89 48.57 -6.88
N GLN A 205 -11.97 48.15 -6.21
CA GLN A 205 -13.10 49.03 -5.90
C GLN A 205 -12.70 50.19 -4.98
N GLN A 206 -11.84 49.93 -3.99
CA GLN A 206 -11.30 50.97 -3.12
C GLN A 206 -10.49 52.00 -3.91
N VAL A 207 -9.53 51.55 -4.72
CA VAL A 207 -8.71 52.45 -5.56
C VAL A 207 -9.58 53.23 -6.56
N GLN A 208 -10.61 52.61 -7.13
CA GLN A 208 -11.56 53.30 -8.00
C GLN A 208 -12.40 54.35 -7.25
N ALA A 209 -12.73 54.13 -5.97
CA ALA A 209 -13.40 55.13 -5.14
C ALA A 209 -12.46 56.30 -4.79
N GLU A 210 -11.22 56.00 -4.38
CA GLU A 210 -10.18 57.00 -4.10
C GLU A 210 -9.87 57.85 -5.35
N LEU A 211 -9.76 57.22 -6.52
CA LEU A 211 -9.56 57.92 -7.79
C LEU A 211 -10.71 58.88 -8.09
N ARG A 212 -11.97 58.43 -7.92
CA ARG A 212 -13.15 59.30 -8.10
C ARG A 212 -13.14 60.46 -7.11
N GLN A 213 -12.79 60.21 -5.84
CA GLN A 213 -12.69 61.25 -4.83
C GLN A 213 -11.57 62.26 -5.15
N ALA A 214 -10.40 61.79 -5.60
CA ALA A 214 -9.30 62.65 -6.02
C ALA A 214 -9.67 63.50 -7.25
N GLN A 215 -10.37 62.92 -8.24
CA GLN A 215 -10.90 63.64 -9.39
C GLN A 215 -11.91 64.73 -8.99
N GLN A 216 -12.83 64.42 -8.07
CA GLN A 216 -13.79 65.41 -7.54
C GLN A 216 -13.06 66.54 -6.80
N SER A 217 -12.10 66.21 -5.94
CA SER A 217 -11.28 67.20 -5.23
C SER A 217 -10.49 68.09 -6.20
N ALA A 218 -9.89 67.50 -7.24
CA ALA A 218 -9.18 68.24 -8.29
C ALA A 218 -10.12 69.19 -9.06
N MET A 219 -11.35 68.76 -9.35
CA MET A 219 -12.36 69.61 -9.99
C MET A 219 -12.73 70.82 -9.10
N VAL A 220 -12.95 70.60 -7.81
CA VAL A 220 -13.22 71.69 -6.85
C VAL A 220 -12.04 72.67 -6.78
N ARG A 221 -10.80 72.16 -6.71
CA ARG A 221 -9.59 73.01 -6.74
C ARG A 221 -9.46 73.80 -8.04
N GLN A 222 -9.80 73.19 -9.17
CA GLN A 222 -9.80 73.88 -10.46
C GLN A 222 -10.83 75.01 -10.47
N ASP A 223 -12.04 74.77 -9.94
CA ASP A 223 -13.07 75.80 -9.81
C ASP A 223 -12.61 76.95 -8.89
N GLU A 224 -12.00 76.65 -7.73
CA GLU A 224 -11.38 77.65 -6.84
C GLU A 224 -10.32 78.49 -7.56
N ILE A 225 -9.41 77.84 -8.30
CA ILE A 225 -8.38 78.52 -9.09
C ILE A 225 -9.01 79.45 -10.13
N THR A 226 -10.07 79.03 -10.82
CA THR A 226 -10.74 79.89 -11.80
C THR A 226 -11.44 81.09 -11.15
N GLN A 227 -12.01 80.91 -9.95
CA GLN A 227 -12.60 82.01 -9.18
C GLN A 227 -11.52 83.02 -8.75
N LEU A 228 -10.40 82.54 -8.19
CA LEU A 228 -9.26 83.37 -7.82
C LEU A 228 -8.67 84.11 -9.03
N HIS A 229 -8.60 83.50 -10.21
CA HIS A 229 -8.17 84.20 -11.42
C HIS A 229 -9.11 85.35 -11.80
N ARG A 230 -10.43 85.14 -11.74
CA ARG A 230 -11.42 86.19 -12.00
C ARG A 230 -11.33 87.33 -10.99
N ASP A 231 -11.15 87.01 -9.71
CA ASP A 231 -11.01 88.03 -8.67
C ASP A 231 -9.68 88.78 -8.78
N ASN A 232 -8.59 88.12 -9.15
CA ASN A 232 -7.32 88.78 -9.48
C ASN A 232 -7.48 89.73 -10.67
N GLU A 233 -8.18 89.32 -11.73
CA GLU A 233 -8.47 90.20 -12.87
C GLU A 233 -9.29 91.43 -12.45
N ARG A 234 -10.30 91.26 -11.60
CA ARG A 234 -11.09 92.37 -11.02
C ARG A 234 -10.22 93.32 -10.22
N LEU A 235 -9.42 92.80 -9.29
CA LEU A 235 -8.49 93.60 -8.47
C LEU A 235 -7.46 94.33 -9.33
N LEU A 236 -6.95 93.72 -10.41
CA LEU A 236 -6.05 94.38 -11.35
C LEU A 236 -6.73 95.55 -12.08
N ILE A 237 -8.00 95.42 -12.44
CA ILE A 237 -8.79 96.50 -13.03
C ILE A 237 -8.99 97.63 -12.00
N GLU A 238 -9.42 97.31 -10.79
CA GLU A 238 -9.58 98.28 -9.69
C GLU A 238 -8.26 99.00 -9.37
N HIS A 239 -7.15 98.27 -9.30
CA HIS A 239 -5.82 98.84 -9.13
C HIS A 239 -5.45 99.79 -10.28
N ARG A 240 -5.77 99.44 -11.53
CA ARG A 240 -5.53 100.34 -12.68
C ARG A 240 -6.38 101.61 -12.59
N VAL A 241 -7.62 101.53 -12.12
CA VAL A 241 -8.49 102.70 -11.91
C VAL A 241 -7.96 103.57 -10.79
N THR A 242 -7.68 103.00 -9.61
CA THR A 242 -7.13 103.75 -8.47
C THR A 242 -5.77 104.35 -8.77
N ALA A 243 -4.91 103.66 -9.52
CA ALA A 243 -3.64 104.22 -9.99
C ALA A 243 -3.86 105.44 -10.90
N ARG A 244 -4.84 105.41 -11.80
CA ARG A 244 -5.21 106.57 -12.64
C ARG A 244 -5.74 107.73 -11.80
N GLU A 245 -6.62 107.45 -10.85
CA GLU A 245 -7.14 108.45 -9.91
C GLU A 245 -6.01 109.07 -9.09
N LEU A 246 -5.07 108.26 -8.59
CA LEU A 246 -3.89 108.74 -7.87
C LEU A 246 -3.04 109.65 -8.76
N THR A 247 -2.77 109.27 -10.01
CA THR A 247 -2.01 110.14 -10.94
C THR A 247 -2.74 111.45 -11.22
N ALA A 248 -4.08 111.42 -11.37
CA ALA A 248 -4.89 112.62 -11.58
C ALA A 248 -4.84 113.55 -10.34
N LEU A 249 -4.96 112.98 -9.13
CA LEU A 249 -4.82 113.73 -7.88
C LEU A 249 -3.42 114.30 -7.69
N GLN A 250 -2.36 113.56 -8.05
CA GLN A 250 -0.99 114.05 -8.03
C GLN A 250 -0.79 115.20 -9.01
N GLU A 251 -1.34 115.13 -10.23
CA GLU A 251 -1.32 116.24 -11.18
C GLU A 251 -2.08 117.46 -10.67
N GLN A 252 -3.25 117.26 -10.05
CA GLN A 252 -4.02 118.34 -9.44
C GLN A 252 -3.23 118.99 -8.29
N SER A 253 -2.64 118.18 -7.41
CA SER A 253 -1.77 118.66 -6.33
C SER A 253 -0.58 119.46 -6.87
N ARG A 254 0.08 118.99 -7.94
CA ARG A 254 1.15 119.75 -8.63
C ARG A 254 0.64 121.08 -9.19
N LYS A 255 -0.55 121.11 -9.80
CA LYS A 255 -1.17 122.35 -10.31
C LYS A 255 -1.48 123.32 -9.17
N ASP A 256 -2.02 122.81 -8.06
CA ASP A 256 -2.36 123.62 -6.90
C ASP A 256 -1.11 124.12 -6.17
N GLN A 257 -0.06 123.30 -6.05
CA GLN A 257 1.27 123.74 -5.58
C GLN A 257 1.84 124.84 -6.47
N ALA A 258 1.78 124.70 -7.79
CA ALA A 258 2.23 125.74 -8.72
C ALA A 258 1.40 127.03 -8.58
N ARG A 259 0.09 126.94 -8.32
CA ARG A 259 -0.77 128.09 -8.01
C ARG A 259 -0.40 128.73 -6.67
N LEU A 260 -0.15 127.93 -5.63
CA LEU A 260 0.28 128.42 -4.32
C LEU A 260 1.64 129.13 -4.40
N LEU A 261 2.60 128.59 -5.16
CA LEU A 261 3.89 129.24 -5.41
C LEU A 261 3.69 130.60 -6.09
N LYS A 262 2.88 130.67 -7.15
CA LYS A 262 2.54 131.96 -7.81
C LYS A 262 1.87 132.94 -6.84
N LEU A 263 0.96 132.46 -5.99
CA LEU A 263 0.30 133.30 -5.00
C LEU A 263 1.29 133.78 -3.93
N THR A 264 2.22 132.92 -3.50
CA THR A 264 3.28 133.26 -2.55
C THR A 264 4.24 134.28 -3.15
N GLU A 265 4.62 134.13 -4.43
CA GLU A 265 5.38 135.14 -5.17
C GLU A 265 4.63 136.48 -5.20
N GLN A 266 3.33 136.48 -5.52
CA GLN A 266 2.50 137.70 -5.47
C GLN A 266 2.47 138.33 -4.07
N VAL A 267 2.31 137.53 -3.01
CA VAL A 267 2.34 138.03 -1.63
C VAL A 267 3.72 138.60 -1.29
N SER A 268 4.80 137.94 -1.68
CA SER A 268 6.17 138.43 -1.45
C SER A 268 6.45 139.74 -2.20
N LEU A 269 5.89 139.90 -3.41
CA LEU A 269 5.94 141.17 -4.15
C LEU A 269 5.19 142.26 -3.38
N ILE A 270 3.95 141.99 -2.94
CA ILE A 270 3.17 142.94 -2.13
C ILE A 270 3.87 143.27 -0.82
N ASP A 271 4.48 142.31 -0.12
CA ASP A 271 5.25 142.55 1.10
C ASP A 271 6.53 143.36 0.82
N SER A 272 7.20 143.15 -0.32
CA SER A 272 8.34 143.96 -0.75
C SER A 272 7.92 145.40 -1.07
N GLU A 273 6.78 145.58 -1.73
CA GLU A 273 6.17 146.90 -1.97
C GLU A 273 5.78 147.57 -0.65
N ARG A 274 5.19 146.81 0.28
CA ARG A 274 4.81 147.29 1.61
C ARG A 274 6.02 147.71 2.44
N THR A 275 7.09 146.91 2.47
CA THR A 275 8.33 147.23 3.20
C THR A 275 9.02 148.43 2.59
N LEU A 276 9.06 148.57 1.26
CA LEU A 276 9.53 149.77 0.58
C LEU A 276 8.71 151.00 0.98
N LEU A 277 7.38 150.88 1.04
CA LEU A 277 6.50 151.97 1.50
C LEU A 277 6.72 152.31 2.98
N GLN A 278 6.92 151.31 3.85
CA GLN A 278 7.25 151.51 5.26
C GLN A 278 8.59 152.21 5.43
N GLU A 279 9.61 151.87 4.63
CA GLU A 279 10.91 152.54 4.70
C GLU A 279 10.82 153.97 4.18
N ARG A 280 10.08 154.22 3.09
CA ARG A 280 9.77 155.58 2.64
C ARG A 280 9.05 156.39 3.71
N LEU A 281 8.12 155.78 4.45
CA LEU A 281 7.43 156.42 5.57
C LEU A 281 8.40 156.73 6.72
N ARG A 282 9.32 155.80 7.05
CA ARG A 282 10.35 155.99 8.08
C ARG A 282 11.29 157.13 7.72
N VAL A 283 11.78 157.19 6.48
CA VAL A 283 12.63 158.28 5.98
C VAL A 283 11.87 159.60 6.07
N ALA A 284 10.62 159.66 5.59
CA ALA A 284 9.79 160.85 5.70
C ALA A 284 9.56 161.29 7.16
N ALA A 285 9.43 160.33 8.09
CA ALA A 285 9.30 160.62 9.52
C ALA A 285 10.61 161.15 10.13
N LEU A 286 11.76 160.59 9.77
CA LEU A 286 13.08 161.09 10.18
C LEU A 286 13.37 162.48 9.60
N GLU A 287 12.99 162.73 8.35
CA GLU A 287 13.04 164.07 7.75
C GLU A 287 12.10 165.05 8.47
N ASN A 288 10.95 164.58 8.95
CA ASN A 288 10.05 165.41 9.76
C ASN A 288 10.67 165.72 11.13
N GLN A 289 11.27 164.72 11.77
CA GLN A 289 11.94 164.87 13.06
C GLN A 289 13.15 165.80 12.95
N SER A 290 13.99 165.67 11.93
CA SER A 290 15.12 166.59 11.70
C SER A 290 14.65 168.01 11.40
N ARG A 291 13.53 168.17 10.67
CA ARG A 291 12.89 169.49 10.51
C ARG A 291 12.35 170.04 11.82
N GLN A 292 11.79 169.21 12.70
CA GLN A 292 11.35 169.62 14.03
C GLN A 292 12.53 170.02 14.92
N GLU A 293 13.63 169.27 14.89
CA GLU A 293 14.87 169.59 15.60
C GLU A 293 15.48 170.90 15.08
N ALA A 294 15.56 171.08 13.76
CA ALA A 294 16.01 172.34 13.15
C ALA A 294 15.08 173.52 13.51
N LEU A 295 13.77 173.30 13.60
CA LEU A 295 12.81 174.28 14.12
C LEU A 295 13.08 174.61 15.60
N GLY A 296 13.40 173.60 16.41
CA GLY A 296 13.78 173.75 17.81
C GLY A 296 15.08 174.55 17.99
N GLU A 297 16.09 174.27 17.18
CA GLU A 297 17.36 175.02 17.16
C GLU A 297 17.13 176.48 16.73
N GLN A 298 16.30 176.73 15.71
CA GLN A 298 15.92 178.08 15.29
C GLN A 298 15.12 178.83 16.37
N GLN A 299 14.27 178.12 17.12
CA GLN A 299 13.56 178.71 18.26
C GLN A 299 14.49 179.02 19.43
N GLN A 300 15.48 178.17 19.71
CA GLN A 300 16.50 178.45 20.73
C GLN A 300 17.39 179.62 20.31
N ALA A 301 17.81 179.69 19.05
CA ALA A 301 18.56 180.80 18.49
C ALA A 301 17.76 182.13 18.56
N ASN A 302 16.45 182.10 18.28
CA ASN A 302 15.58 183.25 18.47
C ASN A 302 15.48 183.67 19.94
N LYS A 303 15.30 182.72 20.87
CA LYS A 303 15.28 183.03 22.31
C LYS A 303 16.59 183.63 22.81
N THR A 304 17.73 183.17 22.30
CA THR A 304 19.04 183.76 22.65
C THR A 304 19.18 185.18 22.10
N LEU A 305 18.71 185.42 20.86
CA LEU A 305 18.69 186.77 20.27
C LEU A 305 17.72 187.71 21.00
N GLU A 306 16.55 187.22 21.43
CA GLU A 306 15.61 187.97 22.26
C GLU A 306 16.23 188.34 23.63
N LEU A 307 16.96 187.42 24.26
CA LEU A 307 17.67 187.68 25.51
C LEU A 307 18.82 188.68 25.35
N GLU A 308 19.53 188.65 24.22
CA GLU A 308 20.55 189.65 23.88
C GLU A 308 19.92 191.03 23.61
N LEU A 309 18.76 191.07 22.97
CA LEU A 309 18.00 192.31 22.75
C LEU A 309 17.53 192.93 24.07
N ILE A 310 17.01 192.12 25.00
CA ILE A 310 16.58 192.58 26.34
C ILE A 310 17.78 193.10 27.15
N LYS A 311 18.94 192.44 27.07
CA LYS A 311 20.18 192.92 27.72
C LYS A 311 20.69 194.23 27.10
N ALA A 312 20.60 194.40 25.79
CA ALA A 312 20.94 195.64 25.11
C ALA A 312 19.94 196.78 25.40
N GLN A 313 18.66 196.48 25.59
CA GLN A 313 17.65 197.47 25.97
C GLN A 313 17.83 197.94 27.43
N ALA A 314 18.16 197.03 28.35
CA ALA A 314 18.43 197.36 29.76
C ALA A 314 19.70 198.23 29.96
N SER A 315 20.74 198.06 29.12
CA SER A 315 21.95 198.88 29.21
C SER A 315 21.76 200.32 28.70
N VAL A 316 20.83 200.52 27.76
CA VAL A 316 20.46 201.85 27.25
C VAL A 316 19.58 202.62 28.26
N GLU A 317 18.74 201.92 29.03
CA GLU A 317 17.94 202.55 30.11
C GLU A 317 18.80 202.92 31.34
N ALA A 318 19.80 202.11 31.69
CA ALA A 318 20.73 202.42 32.77
C ALA A 318 21.60 203.67 32.50
N LEU A 319 21.96 203.94 31.24
CA LEU A 319 22.69 205.16 30.85
C LEU A 319 21.79 206.41 30.80
N ARG A 320 20.46 206.27 30.66
CA ARG A 320 19.51 207.39 30.69
C ARG A 320 19.13 207.83 32.11
N LEU A 321 19.16 206.92 33.09
CA LEU A 321 18.82 207.23 34.50
C LEU A 321 19.97 207.84 35.32
N ALA A 322 21.22 207.70 34.88
CA ALA A 322 22.37 208.35 35.53
C ALA A 322 22.55 209.85 35.15
N ALA A 323 21.82 210.35 34.15
CA ALA A 323 21.93 211.73 33.65
C ALA A 323 20.92 212.73 34.27
N ALA A 324 20.08 212.31 35.24
CA ALA A 324 18.90 213.10 35.66
C ALA A 324 18.77 213.44 37.16
N VAL A 325 19.79 213.24 38.02
CA VAL A 325 19.67 213.48 39.48
C VAL A 325 20.78 214.37 40.10
N ALA A 326 21.42 215.26 39.34
CA ALA A 326 22.23 216.33 39.94
C ALA A 326 22.26 217.63 39.11
N ALA A 327 21.24 218.50 39.28
CA ALA A 327 21.41 219.92 39.63
C ALA A 327 20.10 220.75 39.54
N ALA A 328 19.74 221.44 40.65
CA ALA A 328 19.27 222.86 40.72
C ALA A 328 18.93 223.30 42.18
N PRO A 329 18.99 224.60 42.59
CA PRO A 329 19.53 225.82 41.93
C PRO A 329 20.35 226.84 42.84
N GLU A 330 20.84 227.94 42.23
CA GLU A 330 21.93 228.91 42.55
C GLU A 330 21.90 229.80 43.85
N ALA A 331 23.09 230.27 44.34
CA ALA A 331 23.39 231.66 44.81
C ALA A 331 24.88 231.99 45.25
N THR A 332 25.38 233.18 44.85
CA THR A 332 26.45 234.07 45.43
C THR A 332 27.95 233.92 45.02
N PRO A 333 28.79 235.00 45.00
CA PRO A 333 28.94 235.89 43.82
C PRO A 333 30.40 236.38 43.52
N LYS A 334 30.55 237.21 42.46
CA LYS A 334 31.68 238.11 42.11
C LYS A 334 32.98 237.51 41.53
N ALA A 335 33.49 238.29 40.54
CA ALA A 335 34.84 238.32 39.95
C ALA A 335 35.25 237.13 39.08
#